data_AF-A0A9Q3FG26-F1
#
_entry.id   AF-A0A9Q3FG26-F1
#
_cell.length_a   1.000
_cell.length_b   1.000
_cell.length_c   1.000
_cell.angle_alpha   90.00
_cell.angle_beta   90.00
_cell.angle_gamma   90.00
#
_symmetry.space_group_name_H-M   'P 1'
#
loop_
_entity.id
_entity.type
_entity.pdbx_description
1 polymer ?
#
loop_
_entity_poly.entity_id
_entity_poly.type
_entity_poly.pdbx_seq_one_letter_code
_entity_poly.pdbx_strand_id
1 'polypeptide(L)'
;MDLIHVQDAKNIVMNNIEAKIHLDSGAFCTCVGKDYLDKIYTNWQDMLMPIERIKSRSASQNMHPLGIFEASMIFPHPTASIRLKVEFVVINKCNSQHFILGNDYLNIYGIDINNHEDRYFIVGENKRQNFAFPPEKREITVIRQVKNVHKEQFVSDQLIEAQISP
;
A
#
# COMPACT_ATOMS: atom_id res chain seq x y z
N MET A 1 -9.71 11.13 -6.70
CA MET A 1 -9.63 10.24 -5.52
C MET A 1 -8.16 10.08 -5.24
N ASP A 2 -7.67 10.96 -4.38
CA ASP A 2 -6.27 11.02 -3.99
C ASP A 2 -6.00 9.82 -3.08
N LEU A 3 -4.95 9.07 -3.39
CA LEU A 3 -4.49 7.97 -2.54
C LEU A 3 -4.06 8.57 -1.20
N ILE A 4 -4.97 8.42 -0.24
CA ILE A 4 -4.82 8.03 1.17
C ILE A 4 -3.51 8.45 1.84
N HIS A 5 -3.69 9.11 2.99
CA HIS A 5 -2.69 9.54 3.96
C HIS A 5 -1.37 8.78 3.96
N VAL A 6 -0.30 9.58 3.86
CA VAL A 6 1.05 9.27 4.28
C VAL A 6 1.02 8.73 5.71
N GLN A 7 1.23 7.42 5.94
CA GLN A 7 1.76 6.87 7.22
C GLN A 7 2.05 5.36 7.31
N ASP A 8 1.69 4.54 6.31
CA ASP A 8 1.67 3.07 6.50
C ASP A 8 2.76 2.25 5.78
N ALA A 9 3.82 2.90 5.31
CA ALA A 9 4.87 2.19 4.58
C ALA A 9 5.90 1.57 5.52
N LYS A 10 6.12 0.26 5.39
CA LYS A 10 7.13 -0.52 6.13
C LYS A 10 8.50 -0.40 5.45
N ASN A 11 9.56 -0.26 6.25
CA ASN A 11 10.92 -0.34 5.75
C ASN A 11 11.26 -1.79 5.39
N ILE A 12 11.83 -1.97 4.20
CA ILE A 12 12.28 -3.23 3.64
C ILE A 12 13.66 -3.08 3.01
N VAL A 13 14.29 -4.20 2.70
CA VAL A 13 15.51 -4.22 1.87
C VAL A 13 15.15 -4.84 0.52
N MET A 14 15.32 -4.07 -0.56
CA MET A 14 15.08 -4.45 -1.95
C MET A 14 16.42 -4.55 -2.68
N ASN A 15 16.79 -5.73 -3.18
CA ASN A 15 18.08 -5.97 -3.85
C ASN A 15 19.28 -5.36 -3.10
N ASN A 16 19.29 -5.49 -1.76
CA ASN A 16 20.30 -4.91 -0.85
C ASN A 16 20.27 -3.37 -0.68
N ILE A 17 19.19 -2.69 -1.11
CA ILE A 17 18.96 -1.26 -0.93
C ILE A 17 17.76 -1.05 0.01
N GLU A 18 17.86 -0.09 0.93
CA GLU A 18 16.72 0.27 1.78
C GLU A 18 15.60 0.91 0.96
N ALA A 19 14.36 0.45 1.18
CA ALA A 19 13.18 0.95 0.50
C ALA A 19 11.96 0.93 1.42
N LYS A 20 10.86 1.51 0.95
CA LYS A 20 9.56 1.51 1.63
C LYS A 20 8.53 0.72 0.84
N ILE A 21 7.69 -0.03 1.53
CA ILE A 21 6.58 -0.77 0.92
C ILE A 21 5.28 -0.57 1.70
N HIS A 22 4.18 -0.44 0.96
CA HIS A 22 2.84 -0.47 1.50
C HIS A 22 2.19 -1.81 1.17
N LEU A 23 1.57 -2.45 2.17
CA LEU A 23 0.81 -3.67 1.99
C LEU A 23 -0.66 -3.28 1.76
N ASP A 24 -1.16 -3.54 0.56
CA ASP A 24 -2.46 -3.04 0.12
C ASP A 24 -3.32 -4.19 -0.43
N SER A 25 -4.24 -4.68 0.41
CA SER A 25 -5.22 -5.70 0.00
C SER A 25 -6.26 -5.17 -0.99
N GLY A 26 -6.39 -3.85 -1.13
CA GLY A 26 -7.23 -3.20 -2.14
C GLY A 26 -6.56 -3.08 -3.50
N ALA A 27 -5.22 -3.22 -3.57
CA ALA A 27 -4.50 -3.24 -4.83
C ALA A 27 -4.60 -4.61 -5.50
N PHE A 28 -5.12 -4.64 -6.74
CA PHE A 28 -5.23 -5.88 -7.51
C PHE A 28 -3.86 -6.53 -7.80
N CYS A 29 -2.84 -5.71 -8.05
CA CYS A 29 -1.51 -6.19 -8.39
C CYS A 29 -0.39 -5.42 -7.67
N THR A 30 0.73 -6.10 -7.50
CA THR A 30 1.96 -5.55 -6.96
C THR A 30 2.63 -4.63 -7.96
N CYS A 31 2.97 -3.41 -7.54
CA CYS A 31 3.40 -2.36 -8.46
C CYS A 31 4.29 -1.30 -7.80
N VAL A 32 4.91 -0.49 -8.65
CA VAL A 32 5.72 0.67 -8.25
C VAL A 32 5.60 1.80 -9.25
N GLY A 33 5.61 3.04 -8.76
CA GLY A 33 5.66 4.22 -9.62
C GLY A 33 7.06 4.42 -10.19
N LYS A 34 7.15 4.74 -11.49
CA LYS A 34 8.39 5.09 -12.18
C LYS A 34 9.22 6.10 -11.39
N ASP A 35 8.60 7.19 -10.95
CA ASP A 35 9.31 8.29 -10.28
C ASP A 35 9.89 7.90 -8.92
N TYR A 36 9.31 6.92 -8.24
CA TYR A 36 9.88 6.36 -7.02
C TYR A 36 11.01 5.39 -7.32
N LEU A 37 10.84 4.56 -8.36
CA LEU A 37 11.86 3.62 -8.79
C LEU A 37 13.14 4.33 -9.28
N ASP A 38 12.98 5.44 -10.02
CA ASP A 38 14.07 6.34 -10.45
C ASP A 38 14.91 6.89 -9.28
N LYS A 39 14.34 7.00 -8.07
CA LYS A 39 15.06 7.48 -6.88
C LYS A 39 15.90 6.39 -6.22
N ILE A 40 15.54 5.13 -6.41
CA ILE A 40 16.16 3.99 -5.72
C ILE A 40 17.17 3.30 -6.63
N TYR A 41 16.87 3.19 -7.92
CA TYR A 41 17.70 2.54 -8.92
C TYR A 41 17.97 3.51 -10.07
N THR A 42 19.23 3.67 -10.45
CA THR A 42 19.60 4.60 -11.54
C THR A 42 19.42 3.97 -12.93
N ASN A 43 19.37 2.63 -13.02
CA ASN A 43 19.36 1.87 -14.28
C ASN A 43 18.31 0.73 -14.29
N TRP A 44 17.19 0.90 -13.59
CA TRP A 44 16.13 -0.13 -13.55
C TRP A 44 15.48 -0.38 -14.92
N GLN A 45 15.57 0.60 -15.84
CA GLN A 45 15.04 0.48 -17.20
C GLN A 45 15.69 -0.69 -17.96
N ASP A 46 16.98 -0.92 -17.74
CA ASP A 46 17.72 -2.04 -18.35
C ASP A 46 17.34 -3.39 -17.73
N MET A 47 16.70 -3.36 -16.56
CA MET A 47 16.21 -4.53 -15.82
C MET A 47 14.73 -4.83 -16.11
N LEU A 48 14.06 -4.02 -16.95
CA LEU A 48 12.66 -4.24 -17.28
C LEU A 48 12.50 -5.46 -18.17
N MET A 49 11.69 -6.40 -17.69
CA MET A 49 11.15 -7.44 -18.54
C MET A 49 9.92 -6.92 -19.30
N PRO A 50 9.74 -7.34 -20.57
CA PRO A 50 8.59 -6.94 -21.35
C PRO A 50 7.29 -7.43 -20.71
N ILE A 51 6.24 -6.60 -20.80
CA ILE A 51 4.91 -6.94 -20.32
C ILE A 51 4.01 -7.24 -21.51
N GLU A 52 3.57 -8.50 -21.66
CA GLU A 52 2.57 -8.81 -22.68
C GLU A 52 1.17 -8.52 -22.13
N ARG A 53 0.51 -7.50 -22.72
CA ARG A 53 -0.95 -7.28 -22.64
C ARG A 53 -1.57 -7.14 -21.24
N ILE A 54 -0.90 -6.53 -20.26
CA ILE A 54 -1.56 -6.16 -19.00
C ILE A 54 -2.35 -4.85 -19.18
N LYS A 55 -3.68 -4.91 -19.10
CA LYS A 55 -4.56 -3.74 -18.97
C LYS A 55 -4.83 -3.47 -17.48
N SER A 56 -4.00 -2.66 -16.85
CA SER A 56 -4.20 -2.24 -15.46
C SER A 56 -5.08 -0.98 -15.37
N ARG A 57 -6.09 -0.98 -14.50
CA ARG A 57 -6.89 0.22 -14.16
C ARG A 57 -6.78 0.51 -12.67
N SER A 58 -6.54 1.78 -12.33
CA SER A 58 -6.70 2.28 -10.96
C SER A 58 -8.14 2.75 -10.77
N ALA A 59 -8.55 2.99 -9.52
CA ALA A 59 -9.85 3.56 -9.17
C ALA A 59 -10.12 4.92 -9.86
N SER A 60 -9.07 5.65 -10.23
CA SER A 60 -9.19 7.02 -10.75
C SER A 60 -8.76 7.21 -12.20
N GLN A 61 -7.89 6.34 -12.75
CA GLN A 61 -7.31 6.52 -14.10
C GLN A 61 -6.88 5.18 -14.73
N ASN A 62 -6.75 5.17 -16.06
CA ASN A 62 -6.04 4.11 -16.76
C ASN A 62 -4.57 4.16 -16.35
N MET A 63 -4.04 3.03 -15.87
CA MET A 63 -2.63 2.93 -15.52
C MET A 63 -1.85 2.53 -16.77
N HIS A 64 -0.70 3.17 -16.99
CA HIS A 64 0.20 2.88 -18.11
C HIS A 64 1.38 2.04 -17.62
N PRO A 65 1.32 0.71 -17.73
CA PRO A 65 2.43 -0.15 -17.35
C PRO A 65 3.58 0.00 -18.36
N LEU A 66 4.81 -0.01 -17.85
CA LEU A 66 6.05 0.10 -18.64
C LEU A 66 6.76 -1.24 -18.81
N GLY A 67 6.65 -2.12 -17.82
CA GLY A 67 7.34 -3.42 -17.80
C GLY A 67 7.24 -4.05 -16.42
N ILE A 68 7.89 -5.21 -16.26
CA ILE A 68 8.02 -5.91 -14.99
C ILE A 68 9.44 -5.68 -14.44
N PHE A 69 9.51 -5.28 -13.17
CA PHE A 69 10.76 -5.17 -12.42
C PHE A 69 10.80 -6.30 -11.38
N GLU A 70 11.71 -7.25 -11.56
CA GLU A 70 11.93 -8.34 -10.61
C GLU A 70 12.87 -7.91 -9.48
N ALA A 71 12.53 -8.21 -8.23
CA ALA A 71 13.36 -7.89 -7.08
C ALA A 71 13.31 -8.97 -5.99
N SER A 72 14.45 -9.14 -5.31
CA SER A 72 14.52 -9.82 -4.02
C SER A 72 14.20 -8.82 -2.92
N MET A 73 13.13 -9.09 -2.19
CA MET A 73 12.65 -8.27 -1.09
C MET A 73 12.89 -8.96 0.24
N ILE A 74 13.29 -8.21 1.26
CA ILE A 74 13.46 -8.72 2.62
C ILE A 74 12.63 -7.88 3.58
N PHE A 75 11.78 -8.55 4.35
CA PHE A 75 11.21 -8.00 5.58
C PHE A 75 12.16 -8.29 6.73
N PRO A 76 12.88 -7.28 7.24
CA PRO A 76 13.80 -7.48 8.36
C PRO A 76 13.00 -7.77 9.64
N HIS A 77 13.47 -8.75 10.41
CA HIS A 77 12.97 -9.05 11.75
C HIS A 77 14.12 -9.43 12.67
N PRO A 78 14.10 -9.04 13.97
CA PRO A 78 15.18 -9.34 14.91
C PRO A 78 15.51 -10.84 15.04
N THR A 79 14.50 -11.71 14.95
CA THR A 79 14.69 -13.16 15.14
C THR A 79 14.91 -13.94 13.83
N ALA A 80 14.25 -13.56 12.74
CA ALA A 80 14.36 -14.25 11.45
C ALA A 80 13.81 -13.38 10.32
N SER A 81 14.65 -12.86 9.45
CA SER A 81 14.14 -12.06 8.32
C SER A 81 13.46 -12.95 7.28
N ILE A 82 12.42 -12.43 6.63
CA ILE A 82 11.73 -13.12 5.54
C ILE A 82 12.20 -12.56 4.22
N ARG A 83 12.53 -13.43 3.27
CA ARG A 83 12.96 -13.06 1.92
C ARG A 83 11.93 -13.55 0.90
N LEU A 84 11.45 -12.63 0.08
CA LEU A 84 10.47 -12.86 -0.97
C LEU A 84 11.09 -12.52 -2.33
N LYS A 85 10.63 -13.18 -3.38
CA LYS A 85 10.99 -12.86 -4.77
C LYS A 85 9.75 -12.31 -5.44
N VAL A 86 9.78 -11.05 -5.86
CA VAL A 86 8.58 -10.30 -6.24
C VAL A 86 8.77 -9.61 -7.57
N GLU A 87 7.73 -9.65 -8.38
CA GLU A 87 7.62 -8.95 -9.66
C GLU A 87 6.72 -7.73 -9.49
N PHE A 88 7.26 -6.55 -9.78
CA PHE A 88 6.54 -5.29 -9.70
C PHE A 88 6.18 -4.81 -11.10
N VAL A 89 4.89 -4.54 -11.33
CA VAL A 89 4.48 -3.77 -12.50
C VAL A 89 4.96 -2.33 -12.32
N VAL A 90 5.81 -1.85 -13.23
CA VAL A 90 6.25 -0.44 -13.19
C VAL A 90 5.21 0.43 -13.89
N ILE A 91 4.70 1.44 -13.18
CA ILE A 91 3.63 2.31 -13.65
C ILE A 91 4.19 3.69 -13.94
N ASN A 92 3.95 4.20 -15.16
CA ASN A 92 4.50 5.49 -15.60
C ASN A 92 4.02 6.68 -14.76
N LYS A 93 2.70 6.78 -14.50
CA LYS A 93 2.09 7.90 -13.76
C LYS A 93 1.50 7.40 -12.43
N CYS A 94 2.34 7.31 -11.42
CA CYS A 94 1.94 6.94 -10.06
C CYS A 94 2.70 7.81 -9.05
N ASN A 95 1.97 8.57 -8.23
CA ASN A 95 2.54 9.51 -7.27
C ASN A 95 2.99 8.86 -5.94
N SER A 96 2.97 7.53 -5.86
CA SER A 96 3.37 6.82 -4.65
C SER A 96 4.87 6.99 -4.37
N GLN A 97 5.23 7.13 -3.09
CA GLN A 97 6.62 7.20 -2.59
C GLN A 97 7.03 5.90 -1.87
N HIS A 98 6.48 4.77 -2.32
CA HIS A 98 6.74 3.43 -1.82
C HIS A 98 6.41 2.40 -2.91
N PHE A 99 6.95 1.18 -2.76
CA PHE A 99 6.45 -0.01 -3.46
C PHE A 99 5.07 -0.38 -2.91
N ILE A 100 4.21 -0.99 -3.72
CA ILE A 100 2.92 -1.53 -3.27
C ILE A 100 2.96 -3.04 -3.43
N LEU A 101 2.82 -3.78 -2.34
CA LEU A 101 2.55 -5.21 -2.36
C LEU A 101 1.04 -5.41 -2.40
N GLY A 102 0.55 -5.82 -3.56
CA GLY A 102 -0.86 -6.01 -3.82
C GLY A 102 -1.37 -7.38 -3.40
N ASN A 103 -2.67 -7.58 -3.58
CA ASN A 103 -3.39 -8.78 -3.20
C ASN A 103 -2.88 -10.05 -3.93
N ASP A 104 -2.28 -9.91 -5.11
CA ASP A 104 -1.61 -11.00 -5.83
C ASP A 104 -0.53 -11.66 -4.96
N TYR A 105 0.39 -10.88 -4.41
CA TYR A 105 1.50 -11.37 -3.60
C TYR A 105 1.14 -11.55 -2.13
N LEU A 106 0.20 -10.76 -1.59
CA LEU A 106 -0.31 -10.98 -0.24
C LEU A 106 -0.91 -12.39 -0.11
N ASN A 107 -1.72 -12.83 -1.08
CA ASN A 107 -2.31 -14.16 -1.06
C ASN A 107 -1.28 -15.27 -1.30
N ILE A 108 -0.37 -15.11 -2.28
CA ILE A 108 0.65 -16.12 -2.59
C ILE A 108 1.54 -16.42 -1.38
N TYR A 109 1.87 -15.40 -0.59
CA TYR A 109 2.73 -15.55 0.58
C TYR A 109 1.97 -15.71 1.91
N GLY A 110 0.64 -15.72 1.89
CA GLY A 110 -0.19 -15.82 3.10
C GLY A 110 0.09 -14.67 4.07
N ILE A 111 0.16 -13.44 3.56
CA ILE A 111 0.43 -12.26 4.37
C ILE A 111 -0.89 -11.73 4.93
N ASP A 112 -1.11 -11.91 6.23
CA ASP A 112 -2.27 -11.39 6.93
C ASP A 112 -1.92 -10.10 7.69
N ILE A 113 -2.65 -9.03 7.40
CA ILE A 113 -2.47 -7.72 8.04
C ILE A 113 -3.46 -7.60 9.20
N ASN A 114 -2.95 -7.35 10.39
CA ASN A 114 -3.75 -7.10 11.59
C ASN A 114 -3.71 -5.60 11.95
N ASN A 115 -4.89 -5.00 12.07
CA ASN A 115 -5.08 -3.59 12.41
C ASN A 115 -5.69 -3.39 13.82
N HIS A 116 -5.81 -4.45 14.63
CA HIS A 116 -6.36 -4.38 15.98
C HIS A 116 -5.28 -3.98 16.99
N GLU A 117 -5.54 -2.93 17.78
CA GLU A 117 -4.61 -2.32 18.76
C GLU A 117 -3.31 -1.78 18.13
N ASP A 118 -2.33 -2.65 17.98
CA ASP A 118 -1.05 -2.38 17.34
C ASP A 118 -1.05 -2.98 15.93
N ARG A 119 -0.70 -2.17 14.94
CA ARG A 119 -0.69 -2.63 13.55
C ARG A 119 0.52 -3.52 13.29
N TYR A 120 0.29 -4.75 12.83
CA TYR A 120 1.34 -5.67 12.39
C TYR A 120 0.86 -6.56 11.25
N PHE A 121 1.77 -7.30 10.64
CA PHE A 121 1.40 -8.40 9.73
C PHE A 121 2.14 -9.68 10.12
N ILE A 122 1.58 -10.81 9.71
CA ILE A 122 2.21 -12.13 9.78
C ILE A 122 2.40 -12.66 8.36
N VAL A 123 3.27 -13.66 8.21
CA VAL A 123 3.52 -14.31 6.92
C VAL A 123 3.37 -15.82 7.09
N GLY A 124 2.47 -16.40 6.31
CA GLY A 124 2.07 -17.81 6.42
C GLY A 124 1.46 -18.14 7.78
N GLU A 125 1.60 -19.39 8.20
CA GLU A 125 1.00 -19.89 9.46
C GLU A 125 1.81 -19.53 10.72
N ASN A 126 2.92 -18.81 10.58
CA ASN A 126 3.83 -18.53 11.69
C ASN A 126 3.32 -17.36 12.57
N LYS A 127 2.30 -17.64 13.39
CA LYS A 127 1.70 -16.68 14.33
C LYS A 127 2.64 -16.20 15.45
N ARG A 128 3.87 -16.71 15.52
CA ARG A 128 4.87 -16.30 16.53
C ARG A 128 5.73 -15.13 16.05
N GLN A 129 5.61 -14.74 14.78
CA GLN A 129 6.43 -13.69 14.20
C GLN A 129 5.58 -12.55 13.64
N ASN A 130 5.47 -11.49 14.44
CA ASN A 130 4.71 -10.31 14.09
C ASN A 130 5.65 -9.22 13.55
N PHE A 131 5.37 -8.74 12.35
CA PHE A 131 6.08 -7.63 11.75
C PHE A 131 5.33 -6.33 12.05
N ALA A 132 5.73 -5.64 13.11
CA ALA A 132 5.13 -4.37 13.49
C ALA A 132 5.34 -3.31 12.40
N PHE A 133 4.31 -2.52 12.11
CA PHE A 133 4.49 -1.30 11.32
C PHE A 133 5.19 -0.23 12.17
N PRO A 134 5.86 0.76 11.55
CA PRO A 134 6.34 1.92 12.29
C PRO A 134 5.16 2.56 13.05
N PRO A 135 5.35 3.03 14.30
CA PRO A 135 4.28 3.66 15.05
C PRO A 135 3.74 4.86 14.27
N GLU A 136 2.42 4.92 14.06
CA GLU A 136 1.76 6.09 13.48
C GLU A 136 2.10 7.31 14.33
N LYS A 137 2.71 8.33 13.72
CA LYS A 137 2.59 9.68 14.25
C LYS A 137 1.17 10.16 13.92
N ARG A 138 0.20 9.81 14.76
CA ARG A 138 -1.18 10.32 14.66
C ARG A 138 -1.20 11.83 14.91
N GLU A 139 -0.75 12.61 13.95
CA GLU A 139 -1.19 13.99 13.84
C GLU A 139 -2.62 13.94 13.31
N ILE A 140 -3.56 13.80 14.24
CA ILE A 140 -4.97 14.05 13.95
C ILE A 140 -5.06 15.52 13.57
N THR A 141 -5.03 15.81 12.28
CA THR A 141 -5.46 17.10 11.78
C THR A 141 -6.95 17.15 12.05
N VAL A 142 -7.35 17.75 13.17
CA VAL A 142 -8.74 18.09 13.42
C VAL A 142 -9.11 19.11 12.35
N ILE A 143 -9.63 18.63 11.22
CA ILE A 143 -10.35 19.48 10.28
C ILE A 143 -11.57 19.92 11.07
N ARG A 144 -11.52 21.12 11.68
CA ARG A 144 -12.70 21.75 12.27
C ARG A 144 -13.77 21.67 11.19
N GLN A 145 -14.82 20.90 11.45
CA GLN A 145 -15.99 20.89 10.59
C GLN A 145 -16.47 22.34 10.53
N VAL A 146 -16.26 22.98 9.37
CA VAL A 146 -16.99 24.20 9.06
C VAL A 146 -18.45 23.78 9.13
N LYS A 147 -19.24 24.39 10.01
CA LYS A 147 -20.67 24.12 10.14
C LYS A 147 -21.29 24.19 8.75
N ASN A 148 -21.60 23.04 8.18
CA ASN A 148 -22.22 22.94 6.88
C ASN A 148 -23.68 22.60 7.14
N VAL A 149 -24.52 23.62 7.07
CA VAL A 149 -25.95 23.56 7.37
C VAL A 149 -26.64 22.43 6.59
N HIS A 150 -26.22 22.17 5.35
CA HIS A 150 -26.77 21.09 4.53
C HIS A 150 -26.39 19.70 5.04
N LYS A 151 -25.20 19.53 5.62
CA LYS A 151 -24.78 18.26 6.20
C LYS A 151 -25.52 17.96 7.49
N GLU A 152 -25.79 18.98 8.31
CA GLU A 152 -26.58 18.85 9.54
C GLU A 152 -28.04 18.49 9.23
N GLN A 153 -28.64 19.10 8.19
CA GLN A 153 -29.96 18.71 7.69
C GLN A 153 -29.98 17.27 7.20
N PHE A 154 -29.02 16.87 6.36
CA PHE A 154 -28.95 15.48 5.87
C PHE A 154 -28.86 14.46 7.02
N VAL A 155 -28.01 14.71 8.03
CA VAL A 155 -27.88 13.81 9.19
C VAL A 155 -29.18 13.77 9.99
N SER A 156 -29.83 14.92 10.20
CA SER A 156 -31.12 14.99 10.89
C SER A 156 -32.19 14.20 10.14
N ASP A 157 -32.29 14.37 8.83
CA ASP A 157 -33.29 13.68 8.00
C ASP A 157 -33.07 12.17 8.03
N GLN A 158 -31.81 11.72 7.99
CA GLN A 158 -31.46 10.30 8.10
C GLN A 158 -31.75 9.70 9.49
N LEU A 159 -31.52 10.45 10.57
CA LEU A 159 -31.85 9.99 11.93
C LEU A 159 -33.38 9.88 12.12
N ILE A 160 -34.12 10.85 11.61
CA ILE A 160 -35.60 10.85 11.62
C ILE A 160 -36.14 9.68 10.81
N GLU A 161 -35.63 9.45 9.60
CA GLU A 161 -36.02 8.32 8.74
C GLU A 161 -35.73 6.98 9.43
N ALA A 162 -34.60 6.87 10.13
CA ALA A 162 -34.22 5.69 10.89
C ALA A 162 -34.97 5.52 12.23
N GLN A 163 -35.90 6.43 12.59
CA GLN A 163 -36.58 6.48 13.89
C GLN A 163 -35.63 6.56 15.09
N ILE A 164 -34.43 7.08 14.88
CA ILE A 164 -33.46 7.31 15.94
C ILE A 164 -33.67 8.75 16.40
N SER A 165 -34.16 8.93 17.63
CA SER A 165 -34.25 10.27 18.22
C SER A 165 -32.84 10.88 18.30
N PRO A 166 -32.66 12.15 17.89
CA PRO A 166 -31.37 12.83 17.93
C PRO A 166 -30.74 12.87 19.33
#